data_AF-A0A849V9C3-F1
#
_entry.id   AF-A0A849V9C3-F1
#
_cell.length_a   1.000
_cell.length_b   1.000
_cell.length_c   1.000
_cell.angle_alpha   90.00
_cell.angle_beta   90.00
_cell.angle_gamma   90.00
#
_symmetry.space_group_name_H-M   'P 1'
#
loop_
_entity.id
_entity.type
_entity.pdbx_description
1 polymer ?
#
loop_
_entity_poly.entity_id
_entity_poly.type
_entity_poly.pdbx_seq_one_letter_code
_entity_poly.pdbx_strand_id
1 'polypeptide(L)'
;MRVLIKVNSGSIEEQLQDDPVQFKQQEIVSIDEQSYLFADYVGNKQLVSDFDVDIFLTQRNDENALKCVVIDNVSGQLDGYVNHDNEFTVPQQSNDVIATGQLAIPDRKFKVPFKRIDTGRIQLMPAQVVNGQLTMPLKFETNGIWIVNQELFNTDFPDMPFEMGEYRFSVI
;
A
#
# COMPACT_ATOMS: atom_id res chain seq x y z
N MET A 1 -16.13 4.71 -25.17
CA MET A 1 -16.44 3.69 -24.15
C MET A 1 -15.19 2.87 -23.87
N ARG A 2 -15.07 2.24 -22.71
CA ARG A 2 -13.96 1.33 -22.43
C ARG A 2 -14.29 -0.08 -22.88
N VAL A 3 -13.30 -0.80 -23.41
CA VAL A 3 -13.46 -2.18 -23.87
C VAL A 3 -12.30 -3.04 -23.39
N LEU A 4 -12.59 -4.33 -23.20
CA LEU A 4 -11.61 -5.39 -23.01
C LEU A 4 -11.78 -6.38 -24.15
N ILE A 5 -10.76 -6.50 -25.00
CA ILE A 5 -10.76 -7.44 -26.13
C ILE A 5 -9.74 -8.52 -25.84
N LYS A 6 -10.15 -9.79 -25.84
CA LYS A 6 -9.26 -10.92 -25.59
C LYS A 6 -8.20 -11.00 -26.69
N VAL A 7 -6.94 -11.04 -26.29
CA VAL A 7 -5.81 -11.14 -27.20
C VAL A 7 -5.44 -12.60 -27.38
N ASN A 8 -5.57 -13.08 -28.62
CA ASN A 8 -5.06 -14.37 -29.05
C ASN A 8 -3.70 -14.20 -29.72
N SER A 9 -3.01 -15.32 -29.98
CA SER A 9 -1.75 -15.32 -30.72
C SER A 9 -1.89 -14.67 -32.10
N GLY A 10 -0.99 -13.74 -32.45
CA GLY A 10 -0.99 -13.05 -33.74
C GLY A 10 -0.93 -11.53 -33.58
N SER A 11 -1.25 -10.80 -34.67
CA SER A 11 -1.35 -9.35 -34.63
C SER A 11 -2.59 -8.93 -33.84
N ILE A 12 -2.46 -7.96 -32.92
CA ILE A 12 -3.60 -7.42 -32.17
C ILE A 12 -4.51 -6.61 -33.10
N GLU A 13 -3.94 -5.85 -34.05
CA GLU A 13 -4.69 -4.99 -34.97
C GLU A 13 -5.71 -5.77 -35.80
N GLU A 14 -5.35 -6.99 -36.20
CA GLU A 14 -6.22 -7.89 -36.98
C GLU A 14 -7.37 -8.48 -36.15
N GLN A 15 -7.28 -8.42 -34.83
CA GLN A 15 -8.29 -8.93 -33.89
C GLN A 15 -9.30 -7.86 -33.49
N LEU A 16 -9.07 -6.59 -33.85
CA LEU A 16 -9.97 -5.49 -33.51
C LEU A 16 -11.23 -5.51 -34.39
N GLN A 17 -12.38 -5.28 -33.76
CA GLN A 17 -13.69 -5.26 -34.44
C GLN A 17 -13.94 -3.96 -35.23
N ASP A 18 -13.01 -3.01 -35.17
CA ASP A 18 -13.03 -1.75 -35.91
C ASP A 18 -11.62 -1.26 -36.24
N ASP A 19 -11.51 -0.13 -36.94
CA ASP A 19 -10.23 0.49 -37.26
C ASP A 19 -9.37 0.70 -35.99
N PRO A 20 -8.13 0.19 -35.95
CA PRO A 20 -7.22 0.33 -34.81
C PRO A 20 -7.05 1.76 -34.31
N VAL A 21 -7.18 2.76 -35.20
CA VAL A 21 -7.09 4.18 -34.85
C VAL A 21 -8.18 4.60 -33.86
N GLN A 22 -9.31 3.89 -33.79
CA GLN A 22 -10.42 4.18 -32.87
C GLN A 22 -10.17 3.68 -31.44
N PHE A 23 -9.11 2.91 -31.20
CA PHE A 23 -8.75 2.39 -29.88
C PHE A 23 -7.62 3.24 -29.30
N LYS A 24 -7.92 4.05 -28.29
CA LYS A 24 -6.99 4.95 -27.60
C LYS A 24 -6.60 4.37 -26.24
N GLN A 25 -5.53 4.89 -25.66
CA GLN A 25 -5.06 4.51 -24.32
C GLN A 25 -4.99 2.99 -24.13
N GLN A 26 -4.30 2.33 -25.06
CA GLN A 26 -4.22 0.89 -25.13
C GLN A 26 -3.24 0.34 -24.09
N GLU A 27 -3.64 -0.71 -23.39
CA GLU A 27 -2.82 -1.44 -22.43
C GLU A 27 -3.13 -2.94 -22.53
N ILE A 28 -2.09 -3.78 -22.46
CA ILE A 28 -2.29 -5.22 -22.30
C ILE A 28 -2.36 -5.54 -20.82
N VAL A 29 -3.47 -6.13 -20.40
CA VAL A 29 -3.74 -6.51 -19.02
C VAL A 29 -3.97 -8.01 -18.93
N SER A 30 -3.64 -8.60 -17.78
CA SER A 30 -3.86 -10.02 -17.51
C SER A 30 -5.05 -10.20 -16.57
N ILE A 31 -6.03 -11.00 -16.98
CA ILE A 31 -7.23 -11.34 -16.21
C ILE A 31 -7.37 -12.86 -16.29
N ASP A 32 -7.40 -13.55 -15.15
CA ASP A 32 -7.49 -15.02 -15.06
C ASP A 32 -6.49 -15.76 -15.98
N GLU A 33 -5.23 -15.33 -15.94
CA GLU A 33 -4.12 -15.85 -16.76
C GLU A 33 -4.28 -15.66 -18.28
N GLN A 34 -5.26 -14.86 -18.71
CA GLN A 34 -5.50 -14.51 -20.11
C GLN A 34 -5.17 -13.06 -20.38
N SER A 35 -4.64 -12.77 -21.57
CA SER A 35 -4.30 -11.41 -21.99
C SER A 35 -5.49 -10.73 -22.66
N TYR A 36 -5.75 -9.49 -22.26
CA TYR A 36 -6.77 -8.62 -22.84
C TYR A 36 -6.16 -7.27 -23.22
N LEU A 37 -6.64 -6.69 -24.32
CA LEU A 37 -6.43 -5.31 -24.67
C LEU A 37 -7.50 -4.47 -23.96
N PHE A 38 -7.08 -3.69 -22.97
CA PHE A 38 -7.88 -2.63 -22.38
C PHE A 38 -7.69 -1.35 -23.19
N ALA A 39 -8.77 -0.72 -23.64
CA ALA A 39 -8.69 0.48 -24.46
C ALA A 39 -9.92 1.39 -24.32
N ASP A 40 -9.71 2.69 -24.55
CA ASP A 40 -10.75 3.67 -24.80
C ASP A 40 -11.17 3.64 -26.28
N TYR A 41 -12.32 3.05 -26.58
CA TYR A 41 -12.89 3.04 -27.91
C TYR A 41 -13.70 4.33 -28.18
N VAL A 42 -13.34 5.05 -29.25
CA VAL A 42 -13.96 6.33 -29.65
C VAL A 42 -14.72 6.25 -30.98
N GLY A 43 -14.83 5.06 -31.58
CA GLY A 43 -15.58 4.86 -32.81
C GLY A 43 -17.09 4.77 -32.59
N ASN A 44 -17.82 4.60 -33.70
CA ASN A 44 -19.29 4.62 -33.71
C ASN A 44 -19.94 3.23 -33.75
N LYS A 45 -19.15 2.15 -33.80
CA LYS A 45 -19.69 0.79 -33.77
C LYS A 45 -20.06 0.39 -32.35
N GLN A 46 -21.11 -0.40 -32.22
CA GLN A 46 -21.42 -1.05 -30.96
C GLN A 46 -20.50 -2.27 -30.80
N LEU A 47 -19.53 -2.19 -29.90
CA LEU A 47 -18.65 -3.30 -29.57
C LEU A 47 -19.14 -3.99 -28.29
N VAL A 48 -18.84 -5.29 -28.18
CA VAL A 48 -19.04 -6.08 -26.97
C VAL A 48 -17.67 -6.41 -26.42
N SER A 49 -17.44 -6.10 -25.14
CA SER A 49 -16.22 -6.51 -24.44
C SER A 49 -16.24 -8.01 -24.16
N ASP A 50 -15.09 -8.65 -24.29
CA ASP A 50 -14.88 -10.07 -23.96
C ASP A 50 -14.82 -10.33 -22.45
N PHE A 51 -14.75 -9.26 -21.65
CA PHE A 51 -14.81 -9.29 -20.20
C PHE A 51 -15.60 -8.08 -19.68
N ASP A 52 -16.21 -8.22 -18.50
CA ASP A 52 -16.96 -7.15 -17.84
C ASP A 52 -16.01 -6.02 -17.42
N VAL A 53 -16.14 -4.89 -18.09
CA VAL A 53 -15.27 -3.72 -17.90
C VAL A 53 -15.47 -3.11 -16.51
N ASP A 54 -16.68 -3.12 -15.98
CA ASP A 54 -16.96 -2.53 -14.67
C ASP A 54 -16.37 -3.39 -13.55
N ILE A 55 -16.45 -4.73 -13.67
CA ILE A 55 -15.77 -5.66 -12.75
C ILE A 55 -14.26 -5.46 -12.80
N PHE A 56 -13.67 -5.42 -14.00
CA PHE A 56 -12.22 -5.19 -14.16
C PHE A 56 -11.78 -3.86 -13.55
N LEU A 57 -12.51 -2.77 -13.83
CA LEU A 57 -12.19 -1.46 -13.27
C LEU A 57 -12.31 -1.45 -11.75
N THR A 58 -13.29 -2.15 -11.18
CA THR A 58 -13.46 -2.27 -9.72
C THR A 58 -12.26 -3.00 -9.10
N GLN A 59 -11.90 -4.16 -9.64
CA GLN A 59 -10.75 -4.94 -9.17
C GLN A 59 -9.45 -4.15 -9.28
N ARG A 60 -9.22 -3.51 -10.43
CA ARG A 60 -8.04 -2.67 -10.65
C ARG A 60 -8.00 -1.49 -9.68
N ASN A 61 -9.13 -0.87 -9.38
CA ASN A 61 -9.18 0.22 -8.41
C ASN A 61 -8.90 -0.29 -6.99
N ASP A 62 -9.39 -1.47 -6.62
CA ASP A 62 -9.15 -2.09 -5.31
C ASP A 62 -7.67 -2.48 -5.13
N GLU A 63 -7.01 -2.94 -6.19
CA GLU A 63 -5.56 -3.19 -6.20
C GLU A 63 -4.76 -1.91 -6.00
N ASN A 64 -5.19 -0.81 -6.62
CA ASN A 64 -4.54 0.50 -6.51
C ASN A 64 -4.96 1.32 -5.28
N ALA A 65 -5.96 0.87 -4.53
CA ALA A 65 -6.39 1.54 -3.31
C ALA A 65 -5.32 1.42 -2.23
N LEU A 66 -4.96 2.56 -1.61
CA LEU A 66 -4.01 2.60 -0.50
C LEU A 66 -4.49 1.67 0.62
N LYS A 67 -3.56 0.87 1.14
CA LYS A 67 -3.81 -0.03 2.26
C LYS A 67 -3.59 0.75 3.55
N CYS A 68 -4.67 0.96 4.29
CA CYS A 68 -4.60 1.68 5.56
C CYS A 68 -3.75 0.89 6.58
N VAL A 69 -2.80 1.58 7.20
CA VAL A 69 -1.97 1.07 8.29
C VAL A 69 -2.49 1.71 9.58
N VAL A 70 -3.01 0.87 10.47
CA VAL A 70 -3.50 1.32 11.78
C VAL A 70 -2.66 0.65 12.86
N ILE A 71 -2.04 1.42 13.75
CA ILE A 71 -1.46 0.91 15.00
C ILE A 71 -2.56 0.94 16.06
N ASP A 72 -3.05 -0.23 16.43
CA ASP A 72 -4.16 -0.41 17.38
C ASP A 72 -3.68 -0.32 18.83
N ASN A 73 -2.46 -0.76 19.10
CA ASN A 73 -1.91 -0.85 20.45
C ASN A 73 -0.38 -0.77 20.45
N VAL A 74 0.18 -0.21 21.52
CA VAL A 74 1.61 -0.21 21.83
C VAL A 74 1.80 -0.75 23.24
N SER A 75 2.42 -1.93 23.38
CA SER A 75 2.77 -2.47 24.70
C SER A 75 4.03 -1.80 25.27
N GLY A 76 4.30 -2.01 26.56
CA GLY A 76 5.54 -1.53 27.19
C GLY A 76 5.63 -0.02 27.35
N GLN A 77 4.49 0.69 27.28
CA GLN A 77 4.40 2.12 27.57
C GLN A 77 4.69 2.40 29.06
N LEU A 78 5.07 3.64 29.34
CA LEU A 78 5.25 4.14 30.70
C LEU A 78 3.98 4.80 31.22
N ASP A 79 3.60 4.45 32.45
CA ASP A 79 2.45 5.02 33.13
C ASP A 79 2.71 6.45 33.63
N GLY A 80 1.63 7.21 33.86
CA GLY A 80 1.70 8.54 34.47
C GLY A 80 2.02 9.68 33.49
N TYR A 81 2.14 9.39 32.20
CA TYR A 81 2.30 10.39 31.15
C TYR A 81 0.96 10.71 30.48
N VAL A 82 0.77 11.98 30.10
CA VAL A 82 -0.38 12.42 29.31
C VAL A 82 0.00 12.25 27.83
N ASN A 83 -0.64 11.31 27.16
CA ASN A 83 -0.50 11.10 25.72
C ASN A 83 -1.83 11.45 25.03
N HIS A 84 -1.77 12.07 23.85
CA HIS A 84 -2.94 12.22 22.98
C HIS A 84 -3.06 11.04 22.00
N ASP A 85 -4.07 11.11 21.12
CA ASP A 85 -4.24 10.15 20.02
C ASP A 85 -2.94 10.02 19.21
N ASN A 86 -2.53 8.77 18.95
CA ASN A 86 -1.30 8.42 18.24
C ASN A 86 0.02 8.86 18.91
N GLU A 87 -0.03 9.29 20.18
CA GLU A 87 1.16 9.59 20.97
C GLU A 87 1.40 8.48 22.01
N PHE A 88 2.67 8.12 22.21
CA PHE A 88 3.06 7.11 23.19
C PHE A 88 4.32 7.54 23.93
N THR A 89 4.36 7.31 25.23
CA THR A 89 5.59 7.46 26.03
C THR A 89 6.14 6.09 26.38
N VAL A 90 7.39 5.82 25.98
CA VAL A 90 8.00 4.48 26.03
C VAL A 90 9.43 4.54 26.57
N PRO A 91 9.93 3.48 27.23
CA PRO A 91 11.31 3.44 27.71
C PRO A 91 12.31 3.25 26.56
N GLN A 92 13.46 3.90 26.67
CA GLN A 92 14.61 3.68 25.78
C GLN A 92 15.12 2.23 25.88
N GLN A 93 15.57 1.66 24.76
CA GLN A 93 16.25 0.35 24.67
C GLN A 93 15.47 -0.86 25.26
N SER A 94 14.16 -0.74 25.47
CA SER A 94 13.34 -1.86 25.95
C SER A 94 12.99 -2.85 24.84
N ASN A 95 12.88 -4.13 25.21
CA ASN A 95 12.36 -5.18 24.33
C ASN A 95 10.84 -5.37 24.49
N ASP A 96 10.22 -4.72 25.47
CA ASP A 96 8.80 -4.88 25.81
C ASP A 96 7.89 -3.93 25.01
N VAL A 97 8.50 -2.98 24.31
CA VAL A 97 7.79 -2.01 23.47
C VAL A 97 7.50 -2.64 22.11
N ILE A 98 6.23 -2.98 21.89
CA ILE A 98 5.77 -3.63 20.67
C ILE A 98 4.52 -2.88 20.18
N ALA A 99 4.59 -2.34 18.97
CA ALA A 99 3.43 -1.81 18.28
C ALA A 99 2.74 -2.94 17.50
N THR A 100 1.42 -3.04 17.66
CA THR A 100 0.57 -4.00 16.95
C THR A 100 -0.56 -3.27 16.26
N GLY A 101 -0.99 -3.79 15.11
CA GLY A 101 -1.98 -3.13 14.28
C GLY A 101 -2.58 -4.03 13.19
N GLN A 102 -3.45 -3.49 12.35
CA GLN A 102 -3.94 -4.19 11.17
C GLN A 102 -3.29 -3.66 9.89
N LEU A 103 -2.93 -4.57 8.99
CA LEU A 103 -2.46 -4.26 7.65
C LEU A 103 -2.82 -5.37 6.67
N ALA A 104 -3.79 -5.11 5.79
CA ALA A 104 -4.34 -6.07 4.85
C ALA A 104 -3.41 -6.32 3.64
N ILE A 105 -2.24 -6.93 3.90
CA ILE A 105 -1.29 -7.38 2.89
C ILE A 105 -0.91 -8.84 3.10
N PRO A 106 -0.38 -9.53 2.08
CA PRO A 106 0.15 -10.88 2.25
C PRO A 106 1.28 -10.93 3.28
N ASP A 107 1.36 -12.05 4.00
CA ASP A 107 2.37 -12.32 5.02
C ASP A 107 3.79 -12.00 4.53
N ARG A 108 4.45 -11.10 5.25
CA ARG A 108 5.82 -10.67 4.94
C ARG A 108 6.49 -9.98 6.11
N LYS A 109 7.82 -9.83 5.99
CA LYS A 109 8.65 -9.00 6.85
C LYS A 109 9.21 -7.84 6.05
N PHE A 110 9.30 -6.67 6.68
CA PHE A 110 9.85 -5.47 6.07
C PHE A 110 10.43 -4.55 7.16
N LYS A 111 11.04 -3.45 6.75
CA LYS A 111 11.64 -2.46 7.66
C LYS A 111 10.76 -1.21 7.65
N VAL A 112 10.61 -0.59 8.81
CA VAL A 112 9.87 0.67 8.95
C VAL A 112 10.81 1.73 9.49
N PRO A 113 11.09 2.79 8.71
CA PRO A 113 11.87 3.93 9.18
C PRO A 113 11.12 4.74 10.26
N PHE A 114 11.79 5.02 11.36
CA PHE A 114 11.39 5.98 12.37
C PHE A 114 12.35 7.15 12.35
N LYS A 115 11.83 8.38 12.38
CA LYS A 115 12.64 9.60 12.32
C LYS A 115 12.62 10.33 13.64
N ARG A 116 13.80 10.66 14.16
CA ARG A 116 13.95 11.53 15.32
C ARG A 116 13.74 12.98 14.91
N ILE A 117 12.85 13.72 15.59
CA ILE A 117 12.40 15.05 15.14
C ILE A 117 13.53 16.10 15.19
N ASP A 118 14.33 16.11 16.25
CA ASP A 118 15.35 17.13 16.51
C ASP A 118 16.58 17.03 15.59
N THR A 119 16.98 15.81 15.22
CA THR A 119 18.21 15.51 14.50
C THR A 119 17.96 15.00 13.08
N GLY A 120 16.74 14.56 12.78
CA GLY A 120 16.41 13.88 11.53
C GLY A 120 16.98 12.46 11.42
N ARG A 121 17.61 11.93 12.47
CA ARG A 121 18.19 10.58 12.47
C ARG A 121 17.09 9.54 12.16
N ILE A 122 17.39 8.63 11.25
CA ILE A 122 16.53 7.50 10.92
C ILE A 122 17.01 6.25 11.67
N GLN A 123 16.06 5.53 12.28
CA GLN A 123 16.26 4.20 12.81
C GLN A 123 15.27 3.25 12.13
N LEU A 124 15.76 2.11 11.63
CA LEU A 124 14.92 1.11 10.98
C LEU A 124 14.43 0.09 12.02
N MET A 125 13.12 -0.06 12.13
CA MET A 125 12.49 -1.08 12.98
C MET A 125 12.05 -2.28 12.13
N PRO A 126 12.19 -3.52 12.62
CA PRO A 126 11.64 -4.68 11.93
C PRO A 126 10.12 -4.70 12.09
N ALA A 127 9.42 -4.97 10.99
CA ALA A 127 7.99 -5.18 10.96
C ALA A 127 7.65 -6.53 10.34
N GLN A 128 6.55 -7.13 10.80
CA GLN A 128 6.00 -8.34 10.22
C GLN A 128 4.48 -8.23 10.13
N VAL A 129 3.93 -8.73 9.03
CA VAL A 129 2.50 -9.02 8.90
C VAL A 129 2.32 -10.52 8.82
N VAL A 130 1.40 -11.06 9.63
CA VAL A 130 0.94 -12.46 9.58
C VAL A 130 -0.58 -12.48 9.69
N ASN A 131 -1.27 -13.04 8.71
CA ASN A 131 -2.73 -13.07 8.63
C ASN A 131 -3.37 -11.68 8.81
N GLY A 132 -2.78 -10.64 8.21
CA GLY A 132 -3.24 -9.26 8.32
C GLY A 132 -2.86 -8.53 9.62
N GLN A 133 -2.27 -9.22 10.60
CA GLN A 133 -1.82 -8.63 11.86
C GLN A 133 -0.40 -8.05 11.69
N LEU A 134 -0.26 -6.73 11.80
CA LEU A 134 1.02 -6.03 11.90
C LEU A 134 1.59 -6.16 13.31
N THR A 135 2.89 -6.45 13.42
CA THR A 135 3.68 -6.44 14.65
C THR A 135 5.04 -5.81 14.41
N MET A 136 5.43 -4.87 15.27
CA MET A 136 6.69 -4.12 15.20
C MET A 136 7.32 -3.99 16.60
N PRO A 137 8.40 -4.72 16.90
CA PRO A 137 9.23 -4.44 18.07
C PRO A 137 9.94 -3.09 17.93
N LEU A 138 9.75 -2.18 18.89
CA LEU A 138 10.25 -0.81 18.84
C LEU A 138 11.36 -0.58 19.86
N LYS A 139 12.59 -0.95 19.49
CA LYS A 139 13.76 -0.78 20.36
C LYS A 139 14.54 0.49 20.03
N PHE A 140 14.11 1.63 20.55
CA PHE A 140 14.77 2.91 20.30
C PHE A 140 16.16 2.99 20.93
N GLU A 141 17.18 3.33 20.14
CA GLU A 141 18.56 3.39 20.64
C GLU A 141 18.85 4.61 21.51
N THR A 142 18.15 5.72 21.27
CA THR A 142 18.35 7.00 21.97
C THR A 142 17.01 7.60 22.39
N ASN A 143 17.00 8.29 23.52
CA ASN A 143 15.89 9.15 23.94
C ASN A 143 15.55 10.25 22.92
N GLY A 144 14.42 10.91 23.14
CA GLY A 144 13.92 11.99 22.29
C GLY A 144 12.58 11.64 21.65
N ILE A 145 12.12 12.51 20.75
CA ILE A 145 10.83 12.34 20.06
C ILE A 145 11.08 11.72 18.70
N TRP A 146 10.43 10.58 18.46
CA TRP A 146 10.47 9.84 17.21
C TRP A 146 9.09 9.84 16.55
N ILE A 147 9.06 9.84 15.23
CA ILE A 147 7.84 9.73 14.45
C ILE A 147 7.94 8.64 13.40
N VAL A 148 6.78 8.11 13.04
CA VAL A 148 6.54 7.34 11.82
C VAL A 148 5.26 7.86 11.19
N ASN A 149 5.25 7.99 9.87
CA ASN A 149 4.12 8.51 9.10
C ASN A 149 4.08 7.82 7.73
N GLN A 150 3.11 8.17 6.89
CA GLN A 150 2.94 7.59 5.56
C GLN A 150 4.21 7.65 4.69
N GLU A 151 4.91 8.79 4.65
CA GLU A 151 6.12 8.95 3.83
C GLU A 151 7.22 7.98 4.27
N LEU A 152 7.46 7.91 5.58
CA LEU A 152 8.45 7.00 6.15
C LEU A 152 8.06 5.53 5.92
N PHE A 153 6.80 5.17 6.17
CA PHE A 153 6.33 3.80 6.02
C PHE A 153 6.43 3.28 4.58
N ASN A 154 6.24 4.18 3.60
CA ASN A 154 6.33 3.86 2.18
C ASN A 154 7.75 3.97 1.59
N THR A 155 8.79 4.30 2.37
CA THR A 155 10.14 4.60 1.83
C THR A 155 10.72 3.49 0.96
N ASP A 156 10.46 2.22 1.30
CA ASP A 156 10.97 1.06 0.56
C ASP A 156 9.99 0.56 -0.53
N PHE A 157 8.87 1.27 -0.77
CA PHE A 157 7.81 0.86 -1.68
C PHE A 157 7.65 1.86 -2.83
N PRO A 158 7.84 1.43 -4.10
CA PRO A 158 7.87 2.35 -5.24
C PRO A 158 6.54 3.08 -5.48
N ASP A 159 5.41 2.42 -5.21
CA ASP A 159 4.07 2.94 -5.53
C ASP A 159 3.35 3.55 -4.31
N MET A 160 4.06 3.73 -3.20
CA MET A 160 3.51 4.22 -1.93
C MET A 160 2.16 3.58 -1.55
N PRO A 161 2.07 2.24 -1.48
CA PRO A 161 0.79 1.54 -1.37
C PRO A 161 0.09 1.70 -0.02
N PHE A 162 0.66 2.41 0.95
CA PHE A 162 0.13 2.53 2.30
C PHE A 162 -0.37 3.92 2.63
N GLU A 163 -1.47 3.99 3.38
CA GLU A 163 -1.98 5.21 4.01
C GLU A 163 -1.83 5.10 5.54
N MET A 164 -1.27 6.13 6.18
CA MET A 164 -0.97 6.08 7.62
C MET A 164 -0.93 7.49 8.24
N GLY A 165 -1.56 7.66 9.40
CA GLY A 165 -1.41 8.86 10.22
C GLY A 165 0.01 9.01 10.79
N GLU A 166 0.36 10.20 11.29
CA GLU A 166 1.60 10.34 12.08
C GLU A 166 1.39 9.72 13.46
N TYR A 167 2.33 8.88 13.87
CA TYR A 167 2.45 8.38 15.24
C TYR A 167 3.72 8.92 15.87
N ARG A 168 3.62 9.33 17.13
CA ARG A 168 4.68 9.99 17.88
C ARG A 168 5.07 9.18 19.11
N PHE A 169 6.37 9.00 19.29
CA PHE A 169 6.95 8.23 20.38
C PHE A 169 7.90 9.14 21.18
N SER A 170 7.50 9.48 22.39
CA SER A 170 8.34 10.14 23.39
C SER A 170 9.16 9.08 24.11
N VAL A 171 10.43 8.96 23.73
CA VAL A 171 11.34 7.95 24.28
C VAL A 171 12.16 8.58 25.41
N ILE A 172 12.09 7.98 26.60
CA ILE A 172 12.76 8.47 27.82
C ILE A 172 13.59 7.41 28.52
#